data_AF-A0A938GFY8-F1
#
_entry.id   AF-A0A938GFY8-F1
#
_cell.length_a   1.000
_cell.length_b   1.000
_cell.length_c   1.000
_cell.angle_alpha   90.00
_cell.angle_beta   90.00
_cell.angle_gamma   90.00
#
_symmetry.space_group_name_H-M   'P 1'
#
loop_
_entity.id
_entity.type
_entity.pdbx_description
1 polymer ?
#
loop_
_entity_poly.entity_id
_entity_poly.type
_entity_poly.pdbx_seq_one_letter_code
_entity_poly.pdbx_strand_id
1 'polypeptide(L)'
;MKRASLVLSFGSALWLGGCSDGNVSQQRAQQSQELAKLRDENKEVQRFRTENKELPRLRKENAELPQLRGQADEIEKLRKDNDRIKNEIAELSKARRQSQQAALQAQQAQQAAAALAQARGALQSGGATNVNDPNIPQEGDELYVDPKFLTKILPDIDWSKLQRKEPLNIKGLLEQQGFVLTNYQQLIELGITNYSVRHAPKPPPTAPAPQ
;
A
#
# COMPACT_ATOMS: atom_id res chain seq x y z
N MET A 1 6.91 -98.83 6.06
CA MET A 1 8.32 -99.17 6.30
C MET A 1 8.52 -99.46 7.78
N LYS A 2 9.52 -100.28 8.09
CA LYS A 2 9.71 -101.09 9.30
C LYS A 2 9.76 -100.28 10.61
N ARG A 3 9.13 -100.83 11.65
CA ARG A 3 9.29 -100.46 13.06
C ARG A 3 10.72 -100.78 13.52
N ALA A 4 11.35 -99.87 14.25
CA ALA A 4 12.56 -100.16 15.03
C ALA A 4 12.35 -99.59 16.43
N SER A 5 11.73 -100.41 17.29
CA SER A 5 11.71 -100.20 18.74
C SER A 5 13.09 -100.57 19.27
N LEU A 6 13.92 -99.57 19.54
CA LEU A 6 15.21 -99.77 20.21
C LEU A 6 14.98 -99.63 21.72
N VAL A 7 14.73 -100.75 22.38
CA VAL A 7 14.75 -100.85 23.84
C VAL A 7 16.21 -100.84 24.27
N LEU A 8 16.72 -99.68 24.70
CA LEU A 8 18.01 -99.59 25.38
C LEU A 8 17.79 -99.94 26.86
N SER A 9 18.25 -101.13 27.24
CA SER A 9 18.42 -101.51 28.64
C SER A 9 19.50 -100.63 29.27
N PHE A 10 19.09 -99.70 30.13
CA PHE A 10 20.01 -99.03 31.03
C PHE A 10 20.43 -100.03 32.12
N GLY A 11 21.59 -100.65 31.92
CA GLY A 11 22.29 -101.38 32.97
C GLY A 11 22.67 -100.40 34.07
N SER A 12 22.07 -100.57 35.24
CA SER A 12 22.44 -99.87 36.47
C SER A 12 23.84 -100.31 36.92
N ALA A 13 24.87 -99.68 36.37
CA ALA A 13 26.21 -99.73 36.94
C ALA A 13 26.29 -98.73 38.10
N LEU A 14 26.10 -99.24 39.32
CA LEU A 14 26.47 -98.52 40.55
C LEU A 14 27.98 -98.29 40.54
N TRP A 15 28.42 -97.14 40.03
CA TRP A 15 29.77 -96.64 40.24
C TRP A 15 29.84 -95.95 41.60
N LEU A 16 30.16 -96.72 42.64
CA LEU A 16 30.74 -96.21 43.88
C LEU A 16 32.24 -96.01 43.63
N GLY A 17 32.59 -94.89 42.98
CA GLY A 17 33.96 -94.49 42.70
C GLY A 17 34.17 -93.02 43.04
N GLY A 18 34.95 -92.79 44.10
CA GLY A 18 35.55 -91.54 44.59
C GLY A 18 35.17 -90.22 43.93
N CYS A 19 34.55 -89.33 44.72
CA CYS A 19 34.37 -87.91 44.42
C CYS A 19 35.72 -87.24 44.09
N SER A 20 36.03 -87.05 42.81
CA SER A 20 37.00 -86.05 42.38
C SER A 20 36.34 -84.67 42.42
N ASP A 21 36.23 -84.07 43.60
CA ASP A 21 35.58 -82.75 43.83
C ASP A 21 36.17 -81.61 42.98
N GLY A 22 37.39 -81.77 42.45
CA GLY A 22 38.04 -80.81 41.56
C GLY A 22 37.35 -80.61 40.20
N ASN A 23 36.80 -81.67 39.59
CA ASN A 23 36.22 -81.56 38.24
C ASN A 23 34.81 -80.95 38.27
N VAL A 24 34.02 -81.32 39.30
CA VAL A 24 32.67 -80.78 39.51
C VAL A 24 32.72 -79.29 39.89
N SER A 25 33.68 -78.87 40.70
CA SER A 25 33.86 -77.46 41.07
C SER A 25 34.29 -76.60 39.88
N GLN A 26 35.19 -77.09 39.03
CA GLN A 26 35.62 -76.39 37.83
C GLN A 26 34.49 -76.24 36.79
N GLN A 27 33.68 -77.28 36.60
CA GLN A 27 32.51 -77.23 35.72
C GLN A 27 31.44 -76.24 36.22
N ARG A 28 31.18 -76.20 37.54
CA ARG A 28 30.28 -75.20 38.13
C ARG A 28 30.81 -73.77 37.97
N ALA A 29 32.11 -73.57 38.12
CA ALA A 29 32.72 -72.25 37.91
C ALA A 29 32.53 -71.77 36.46
N GLN A 30 32.77 -72.64 35.48
CA GLN A 30 32.55 -72.34 34.06
C GLN A 30 31.08 -72.04 33.74
N GLN A 31 30.15 -72.86 34.25
CA GLN A 31 28.71 -72.63 34.09
C GLN A 31 28.27 -71.30 34.72
N SER A 32 28.80 -70.96 35.90
CA SER A 32 28.48 -69.69 36.56
C SER A 32 28.98 -68.48 35.76
N GLN A 33 30.16 -68.59 35.13
CA GLN A 33 30.72 -67.56 34.27
C GLN A 33 29.93 -67.40 32.97
N GLU A 34 29.50 -68.50 32.35
CA GLU A 34 28.67 -68.48 31.15
C GLU A 34 27.28 -67.88 31.43
N LEU A 35 26.65 -68.23 32.56
CA LEU A 35 25.40 -67.63 33.00
C LEU A 35 25.53 -66.13 33.27
N ALA A 36 26.67 -65.68 33.81
CA ALA A 36 26.95 -64.26 34.00
C ALA A 36 27.04 -63.54 32.65
N LYS A 37 27.80 -64.08 31.68
CA LYS A 37 27.90 -63.54 30.32
C LYS A 37 26.54 -63.46 29.63
N LEU A 38 25.77 -64.56 29.64
CA LEU A 38 24.44 -64.60 29.03
C LEU A 38 23.47 -63.60 29.67
N ARG A 39 23.57 -63.34 30.98
CA ARG A 39 22.77 -62.31 31.64
C ARG A 39 23.14 -60.91 31.17
N ASP A 40 24.43 -60.64 30.99
CA ASP A 40 24.88 -59.32 30.53
C ASP A 40 24.54 -59.09 29.05
N GLU A 41 24.73 -60.11 28.20
CA GLU A 41 24.26 -60.08 26.80
C GLU A 41 22.74 -59.88 26.72
N ASN A 42 21.95 -60.53 27.58
CA ASN A 42 20.51 -60.33 27.61
C ASN A 42 20.12 -58.90 27.99
N LYS A 43 20.81 -58.28 28.96
CA LYS A 43 20.62 -56.86 29.30
C LYS A 43 20.94 -55.96 28.12
N GLU A 44 22.00 -56.26 27.37
CA GLU A 44 22.38 -55.48 26.19
C GLU A 44 21.33 -55.60 25.07
N VAL A 45 20.82 -56.81 24.81
CA VAL A 45 19.70 -57.01 23.86
C VAL A 45 18.45 -56.26 24.30
N GLN A 46 18.15 -56.20 25.61
CA GLN A 46 17.04 -55.40 26.11
C GLN A 46 17.25 -53.90 25.87
N ARG A 47 18.47 -53.37 26.07
CA ARG A 47 18.81 -51.97 25.74
C ARG A 47 18.64 -51.67 24.26
N PHE A 48 19.15 -52.53 23.38
CA PHE A 48 18.95 -52.36 21.93
C PHE A 48 17.48 -52.43 21.52
N ARG A 49 16.67 -53.26 22.18
CA ARG A 49 15.23 -53.30 21.93
C ARG A 49 14.53 -52.01 22.37
N THR A 50 14.97 -51.38 23.46
CA THR A 50 14.42 -50.08 23.88
C THR A 50 14.84 -48.96 22.94
N GLU A 51 16.12 -48.89 22.55
CA GLU A 51 16.61 -47.87 21.62
C GLU A 51 15.98 -47.99 20.23
N ASN A 52 15.79 -49.22 19.73
CA ASN A 52 15.12 -49.44 18.44
C ASN A 52 13.64 -49.03 18.45
N LYS A 53 12.98 -48.95 19.62
CA LYS A 53 11.60 -48.43 19.71
C LYS A 53 11.53 -46.91 19.55
N GLU A 54 12.62 -46.19 19.80
CA GLU A 54 12.69 -44.73 19.59
C GLU A 54 12.92 -44.36 18.12
N LEU A 55 13.52 -45.27 17.33
CA LEU A 55 13.79 -45.02 15.90
C LEU A 55 12.53 -44.68 15.07
N PRO A 56 11.39 -45.39 15.19
CA PRO A 56 10.15 -45.00 14.52
C PRO A 56 9.65 -43.60 14.90
N ARG A 57 9.83 -43.19 16.16
CA ARG A 57 9.44 -41.86 16.63
C ARG A 57 10.31 -40.78 15.99
N LEU A 58 11.63 -40.95 16.05
CA LEU A 58 12.59 -40.04 15.41
C LEU A 58 12.40 -39.95 13.90
N ARG A 59 12.02 -41.04 13.23
CA ARG A 59 11.68 -41.03 11.80
C ARG A 59 10.43 -40.22 11.51
N LYS A 60 9.40 -40.31 12.36
CA LYS A 60 8.19 -39.49 12.23
C LYS A 60 8.49 -38.01 12.43
N GLU A 61 9.22 -37.65 13.48
CA GLU A 61 9.62 -36.27 13.75
C GLU A 61 10.47 -35.70 12.61
N ASN A 62 11.41 -36.47 12.05
CA ASN A 62 12.19 -36.03 10.88
C ASN A 62 11.39 -35.97 9.57
N ALA A 63 10.25 -36.66 9.47
CA ALA A 63 9.41 -36.61 8.27
C ALA A 63 8.70 -35.25 8.09
N GLU A 64 8.66 -34.42 9.13
CA GLU A 64 8.12 -33.05 9.07
C GLU A 64 9.13 -32.04 8.48
N LEU A 65 10.43 -32.34 8.53
CA LEU A 65 11.48 -31.43 8.03
C LEU A 65 11.35 -31.10 6.52
N PRO A 66 11.06 -32.06 5.62
CA PRO A 66 10.79 -31.74 4.22
C PRO A 66 9.60 -30.81 4.02
N GLN A 67 8.55 -30.95 4.83
CA GLN A 67 7.36 -30.08 4.74
C GLN A 67 7.71 -28.65 5.16
N LEU A 68 8.45 -28.49 6.26
CA LEU A 68 8.93 -27.18 6.72
C LEU A 68 9.84 -26.50 5.70
N ARG A 69 10.73 -27.27 5.03
CA ARG A 69 11.54 -26.74 3.92
C ARG A 69 10.68 -26.28 2.75
N GLY A 70 9.66 -27.06 2.36
CA GLY A 70 8.73 -26.68 1.30
C GLY A 70 7.96 -25.38 1.62
N GLN A 71 7.52 -25.21 2.88
CA GLN A 71 6.87 -23.98 3.32
C GLN A 71 7.82 -22.77 3.27
N ALA A 72 9.09 -22.95 3.65
CA ALA A 72 10.09 -21.88 3.57
C ALA A 72 10.33 -21.43 2.11
N ASP A 73 10.43 -22.38 1.18
CA ASP A 73 10.58 -22.09 -0.26
C ASP A 73 9.35 -21.35 -0.83
N GLU A 74 8.15 -21.71 -0.38
CA GLU A 74 6.91 -21.03 -0.78
C GLU A 74 6.85 -19.58 -0.26
N ILE A 75 7.25 -19.36 1.00
CA ILE A 75 7.35 -18.01 1.57
C ILE A 75 8.33 -17.15 0.77
N GLU A 76 9.46 -17.71 0.34
CA GLU A 76 10.43 -16.98 -0.48
C GLU A 76 9.86 -16.57 -1.84
N LYS A 77 9.12 -17.48 -2.50
CA LYS A 77 8.42 -17.17 -3.77
C LYS A 77 7.40 -16.06 -3.58
N LEU A 78 6.56 -16.15 -2.55
CA LEU A 78 5.55 -15.14 -2.24
C LEU A 78 6.16 -13.76 -1.96
N ARG A 79 7.33 -13.71 -1.30
CA ARG A 79 8.06 -12.44 -1.11
C ARG A 79 8.51 -11.83 -2.44
N LYS A 80 9.10 -12.63 -3.32
CA LYS A 80 9.52 -12.19 -4.66
C LYS A 80 8.34 -11.68 -5.49
N ASP A 81 7.21 -12.38 -5.46
CA ASP A 81 5.99 -11.95 -6.16
C ASP A 81 5.43 -10.64 -5.58
N ASN A 82 5.44 -10.49 -4.26
CA ASN A 82 5.01 -9.26 -3.60
C ASN A 82 5.87 -8.06 -4.02
N ASP A 83 7.19 -8.22 -4.06
CA ASP A 83 8.11 -7.17 -4.49
C ASP A 83 7.92 -6.81 -5.97
N ARG A 84 7.67 -7.81 -6.83
CA ARG A 84 7.30 -7.57 -8.23
C ARG A 84 6.03 -6.75 -8.34
N ILE A 85 4.96 -7.12 -7.62
CA ILE A 85 3.68 -6.40 -7.64
C ILE A 85 3.86 -4.96 -7.15
N LYS A 86 4.64 -4.73 -6.09
CA LYS A 86 4.96 -3.36 -5.62
C LYS A 86 5.62 -2.52 -6.70
N ASN A 87 6.56 -3.08 -7.44
CA ASN A 87 7.22 -2.38 -8.55
C ASN A 87 6.25 -2.07 -9.68
N GLU A 88 5.38 -3.02 -10.05
CA GLU A 88 4.34 -2.81 -11.07
C GLU A 88 3.35 -1.71 -10.64
N ILE A 89 2.94 -1.68 -9.37
CA ILE A 89 2.09 -0.61 -8.80
C ILE A 89 2.81 0.75 -8.86
N ALA A 90 4.10 0.79 -8.52
CA ALA A 90 4.89 2.02 -8.57
C ALA A 90 4.95 2.58 -9.99
N GLU A 91 5.22 1.74 -11.00
CA GLU A 91 5.25 2.14 -12.41
C GLU A 91 3.88 2.59 -12.92
N LEU A 92 2.81 1.86 -12.60
CA LEU A 92 1.44 2.27 -12.94
C LEU A 92 1.08 3.62 -12.29
N SER A 93 1.50 3.85 -11.04
CA SER A 93 1.27 5.13 -10.37
C SER A 93 1.98 6.28 -11.06
N LYS A 94 3.21 6.06 -11.55
CA LYS A 94 3.99 7.03 -12.31
C LYS A 94 3.34 7.32 -13.66
N ALA A 95 2.95 6.28 -14.40
CA ALA A 95 2.26 6.41 -15.68
C ALA A 95 0.93 7.17 -15.52
N ARG A 96 0.16 6.89 -14.46
CA ARG A 96 -1.08 7.61 -14.15
C ARG A 96 -0.85 9.09 -13.88
N ARG A 97 0.20 9.44 -13.11
CA ARG A 97 0.57 10.85 -12.87
C ARG A 97 0.96 11.56 -14.17
N GLN A 98 1.76 10.90 -15.02
CA GLN A 98 2.15 11.45 -16.32
C GLN A 98 0.94 11.66 -17.24
N SER A 99 0.02 10.70 -17.29
CA SER A 99 -1.22 10.82 -18.06
C SER A 99 -2.10 11.98 -17.54
N GLN A 100 -2.22 12.14 -16.22
CA GLN A 100 -2.95 13.27 -15.63
C GLN A 100 -2.31 14.62 -15.99
N GLN A 101 -0.98 14.72 -15.93
CA GLN A 101 -0.26 15.94 -16.33
C GLN A 101 -0.45 16.25 -17.81
N ALA A 102 -0.36 15.24 -18.69
CA ALA A 102 -0.60 15.41 -20.12
C ALA A 102 -2.05 15.85 -20.42
N ALA A 103 -3.03 15.31 -19.69
CA ALA A 103 -4.43 15.71 -19.83
C ALA A 103 -4.65 17.19 -19.44
N LEU A 104 -4.03 17.64 -18.34
CA LEU A 104 -4.09 19.05 -17.92
C LEU A 104 -3.44 19.98 -18.95
N GLN A 105 -2.28 19.60 -19.49
CA GLN A 105 -1.61 20.36 -20.55
C GLN A 105 -2.45 20.42 -21.83
N ALA A 106 -3.08 19.31 -22.23
CA ALA A 106 -3.97 19.27 -23.39
C ALA A 106 -5.19 20.19 -23.18
N GLN A 107 -5.78 20.20 -21.98
CA GLN A 107 -6.90 21.09 -21.66
C GLN A 107 -6.49 22.57 -21.72
N GLN A 108 -5.32 22.92 -21.18
CA GLN A 108 -4.77 24.27 -21.27
C GLN A 108 -4.49 24.67 -22.73
N ALA A 109 -3.92 23.77 -23.54
CA ALA A 109 -3.67 24.03 -24.96
C ALA A 109 -4.97 24.23 -25.75
N GLN A 110 -6.02 23.46 -25.45
CA GLN A 110 -7.34 23.64 -26.06
C GLN A 110 -7.96 25.00 -25.70
N GLN A 111 -7.88 25.41 -24.43
CA GLN A 111 -8.35 26.73 -23.99
C GLN A 111 -7.58 27.87 -24.65
N ALA A 112 -6.25 27.75 -24.74
CA ALA A 112 -5.40 28.73 -25.42
C ALA A 112 -5.73 28.81 -26.92
N ALA A 113 -5.91 27.67 -27.59
CA ALA A 113 -6.28 27.63 -29.01
C ALA A 113 -7.68 28.24 -29.26
N ALA A 114 -8.65 27.96 -28.39
CA ALA A 114 -9.99 28.55 -28.46
C ALA A 114 -9.95 30.08 -28.26
N ALA A 115 -9.18 30.57 -27.29
CA ALA A 115 -8.99 32.00 -27.06
C ALA A 115 -8.33 32.68 -28.28
N LEU A 116 -7.32 32.06 -28.88
CA LEU A 116 -6.66 32.56 -30.08
C LEU A 116 -7.61 32.61 -31.30
N ALA A 117 -8.46 31.60 -31.46
CA ALA A 117 -9.47 31.57 -32.51
C ALA A 117 -10.52 32.68 -32.33
N GLN A 118 -10.97 32.93 -31.09
CA GLN A 118 -11.87 34.03 -30.77
C GLN A 118 -11.23 35.40 -31.05
N ALA A 119 -9.98 35.61 -30.62
CA ALA A 119 -9.25 36.86 -30.88
C ALA A 119 -9.06 37.11 -32.40
N ARG A 120 -8.79 36.05 -33.18
CA ARG A 120 -8.66 36.15 -34.63
C ARG A 120 -10.00 36.47 -35.32
N GLY A 121 -11.10 35.89 -34.83
CA GLY A 121 -12.46 36.24 -35.30
C GLY A 121 -12.83 37.69 -35.01
N ALA A 122 -12.50 38.20 -33.81
CA ALA A 122 -12.75 39.58 -33.42
C ALA A 122 -11.96 40.60 -34.27
N LEU A 123 -10.73 40.26 -34.67
CA LEU A 123 -9.93 41.09 -35.59
C LEU A 123 -10.49 41.12 -37.02
N GLN A 124 -11.16 40.06 -37.46
CA GLN A 124 -11.81 40.02 -38.79
C GLN A 124 -13.17 40.72 -38.81
N SER A 125 -13.85 40.84 -37.66
CA SER A 125 -15.07 41.63 -37.51
C SER A 125 -14.82 43.12 -37.22
N GLY A 126 -13.59 43.61 -37.39
CA GLY A 126 -13.20 45.01 -37.24
C GLY A 126 -13.80 45.94 -38.32
N GLY A 127 -15.13 46.05 -38.35
CA GLY A 127 -15.79 47.31 -38.64
C GLY A 127 -15.68 48.18 -37.40
N ALA A 128 -15.12 49.38 -37.55
CA ALA A 128 -14.93 50.34 -36.46
C ALA A 128 -16.27 50.66 -35.76
N THR A 129 -16.48 50.12 -34.55
CA THR A 129 -17.56 50.57 -33.67
C THR A 129 -16.98 51.48 -32.60
N ASN A 130 -17.21 52.77 -32.82
CA ASN A 130 -17.43 53.85 -31.87
C ASN A 130 -17.18 53.53 -30.37
N VAL A 131 -16.17 54.20 -29.81
CA VAL A 131 -15.70 54.11 -28.40
C VAL A 131 -16.63 54.88 -27.45
N ASN A 132 -17.92 54.55 -27.45
CA ASN A 132 -18.90 55.09 -26.49
C ASN A 132 -19.96 54.03 -26.17
N ASP A 133 -19.53 52.92 -25.58
CA ASP A 133 -20.46 51.98 -24.94
C ASP A 133 -20.68 52.43 -23.48
N PRO A 134 -21.89 52.85 -23.09
CA PRO A 134 -22.18 53.42 -21.76
C PRO A 134 -22.00 52.44 -20.60
N ASN A 135 -21.67 51.17 -20.86
CA ASN A 135 -21.47 50.15 -19.84
C ASN A 135 -19.99 49.90 -19.48
N ILE A 136 -19.04 50.67 -20.03
CA ILE A 136 -17.62 50.52 -19.69
C ILE A 136 -17.32 51.36 -18.44
N PRO A 137 -16.97 50.74 -17.29
CA PRO A 137 -16.64 51.48 -16.08
C PRO A 137 -15.40 52.35 -16.30
N GLN A 138 -15.52 53.63 -15.94
CA GLN A 138 -14.44 54.60 -15.98
C GLN A 138 -13.69 54.67 -14.65
N GLU A 139 -12.48 55.22 -14.69
CA GLU A 139 -11.66 55.46 -13.51
C GLU A 139 -12.40 56.41 -12.55
N GLY A 140 -12.88 55.87 -11.42
CA GLY A 140 -13.70 56.60 -10.45
C GLY A 140 -15.08 55.98 -10.20
N ASP A 141 -15.51 55.04 -11.05
CA ASP A 141 -16.80 54.39 -10.90
C ASP A 141 -16.80 53.35 -9.76
N GLU A 142 -17.95 53.21 -9.11
CA GLU A 142 -18.15 52.23 -8.06
C GLU A 142 -18.65 50.91 -8.66
N LEU A 143 -17.94 49.82 -8.34
CA LEU A 143 -18.23 48.49 -8.84
C LEU A 143 -18.93 47.68 -7.75
N TYR A 144 -20.13 47.21 -8.09
CA TYR A 144 -21.01 46.48 -7.21
C TYR A 144 -21.14 45.03 -7.67
N VAL A 145 -20.81 44.08 -6.79
CA VAL A 145 -20.92 42.65 -7.09
C VAL A 145 -21.83 41.97 -6.09
N ASP A 146 -22.67 41.06 -6.57
CA ASP A 146 -23.51 40.22 -5.70
C ASP A 146 -22.59 39.24 -4.93
N PRO A 147 -22.69 39.19 -3.58
CA PRO A 147 -21.83 38.39 -2.74
C PRO A 147 -21.79 36.90 -3.11
N LYS A 148 -22.81 36.36 -3.78
CA LYS A 148 -22.80 34.96 -4.26
C LYS A 148 -21.63 34.67 -5.20
N PHE A 149 -21.20 35.65 -5.99
CA PHE A 149 -20.12 35.50 -6.96
C PHE A 149 -18.73 35.76 -6.37
N LEU A 150 -18.65 36.35 -5.16
CA LEU A 150 -17.38 36.60 -4.46
C LEU A 150 -16.79 35.36 -3.79
N THR A 151 -17.56 34.28 -3.69
CA THR A 151 -17.12 32.97 -3.17
C THR A 151 -15.91 32.39 -3.91
N LYS A 152 -15.74 32.72 -5.20
CA LYS A 152 -14.61 32.23 -6.01
C LYS A 152 -13.30 32.97 -5.73
N ILE A 153 -13.37 34.17 -5.18
CA ILE A 153 -12.23 35.09 -5.04
C ILE A 153 -11.76 35.13 -3.59
N LEU A 154 -12.72 35.03 -2.66
CA LEU A 154 -12.48 35.01 -1.23
C LEU A 154 -13.04 33.71 -0.63
N PRO A 155 -12.33 32.58 -0.79
CA PRO A 155 -12.80 31.27 -0.34
C PRO A 155 -12.83 31.14 1.19
N ASP A 156 -12.08 31.97 1.92
CA ASP A 156 -11.97 31.92 3.38
C ASP A 156 -13.15 32.62 4.09
N ILE A 157 -13.96 33.38 3.37
CA ILE A 157 -15.11 34.10 3.93
C ILE A 157 -16.38 33.27 3.73
N ASP A 158 -17.05 32.93 4.83
CA ASP A 158 -18.30 32.18 4.82
C ASP A 158 -19.50 33.11 4.51
N TRP A 159 -19.67 33.41 3.22
CA TRP A 159 -20.71 34.32 2.70
C TRP A 159 -22.14 33.87 3.02
N SER A 160 -22.35 32.57 3.29
CA SER A 160 -23.66 32.03 3.68
C SER A 160 -24.15 32.53 5.04
N LYS A 161 -23.23 32.87 5.95
CA LYS A 161 -23.56 33.43 7.27
C LYS A 161 -23.91 34.91 7.25
N LEU A 162 -23.46 35.65 6.22
CA LEU A 162 -23.64 37.10 6.16
C LEU A 162 -25.07 37.53 5.78
N GLN A 163 -25.91 36.65 5.21
CA GLN A 163 -27.30 36.92 4.76
C GLN A 163 -27.53 38.27 4.04
N ARG A 164 -26.47 38.89 3.52
CA ARG A 164 -26.54 40.19 2.85
C ARG A 164 -27.03 39.97 1.42
N LYS A 165 -28.15 40.62 1.08
CA LYS A 165 -28.71 40.64 -0.28
C LYS A 165 -28.27 41.85 -1.08
N GLU A 166 -27.65 42.84 -0.42
CA GLU A 166 -27.19 44.06 -1.07
C GLU A 166 -25.84 43.85 -1.74
N PRO A 167 -25.66 44.39 -2.96
CA PRO A 167 -24.41 44.27 -3.67
C PRO A 167 -23.32 45.07 -2.95
N LEU A 168 -22.12 44.49 -2.86
CA LEU A 168 -21.00 45.09 -2.13
C LEU A 168 -20.14 45.91 -3.07
N ASN A 169 -19.67 47.08 -2.61
CA ASN A 169 -18.64 47.83 -3.30
C ASN A 169 -17.32 47.05 -3.15
N ILE A 170 -16.87 46.45 -4.25
CA ILE A 170 -15.68 45.59 -4.26
C ILE A 170 -14.39 46.37 -4.46
N LYS A 171 -14.46 47.61 -4.96
CA LYS A 171 -13.27 48.42 -5.23
C LYS A 171 -12.49 48.69 -3.94
N GLY A 172 -13.18 49.14 -2.90
CA GLY A 172 -12.55 49.38 -1.60
C GLY A 172 -12.02 48.11 -0.93
N LEU A 173 -12.69 46.96 -1.12
CA LEU A 173 -12.24 45.68 -0.57
C LEU A 173 -10.98 45.17 -1.28
N LEU A 174 -10.91 45.31 -2.60
CA LEU A 174 -9.76 44.89 -3.40
C LEU A 174 -8.56 45.81 -3.15
N GLU A 175 -8.76 47.12 -3.04
CA GLU A 175 -7.71 48.08 -2.69
C GLU A 175 -7.13 47.81 -1.29
N GLN A 176 -7.97 47.48 -0.30
CA GLN A 176 -7.52 47.07 1.04
C GLN A 176 -6.65 45.81 1.03
N GLN A 177 -6.87 44.91 0.07
CA GLN A 177 -6.07 43.70 -0.13
C GLN A 177 -4.85 43.94 -1.04
N GLY A 178 -4.60 45.18 -1.46
CA GLY A 178 -3.47 45.56 -2.32
C GLY A 178 -3.71 45.36 -3.81
N PHE A 179 -4.93 44.98 -4.22
CA PHE A 179 -5.31 44.86 -5.62
C PHE A 179 -5.83 46.22 -6.13
N VAL A 180 -4.98 46.94 -6.85
CA VAL A 180 -5.37 48.17 -7.55
C VAL A 180 -5.99 47.79 -8.88
N LEU A 181 -7.30 47.99 -9.01
CA LEU A 181 -8.00 47.80 -10.28
C LEU A 181 -7.74 49.00 -11.19
N THR A 182 -6.78 48.86 -12.09
CA THR A 182 -6.47 49.87 -13.11
C THR A 182 -7.19 49.61 -14.43
N ASN A 183 -7.67 48.38 -14.66
CA ASN A 183 -8.30 47.99 -15.93
C ASN A 183 -9.37 46.91 -15.71
N TYR A 184 -10.45 47.00 -16.47
CA TYR A 184 -11.52 46.00 -16.56
C TYR A 184 -11.02 44.57 -16.81
N GLN A 185 -9.94 44.41 -17.59
CA GLN A 185 -9.38 43.08 -17.88
C GLN A 185 -8.98 42.34 -16.60
N GLN A 186 -8.56 43.06 -15.55
CA GLN A 186 -8.19 42.48 -14.27
C GLN A 186 -9.40 41.90 -13.52
N LEU A 187 -10.60 42.46 -13.69
CA LEU A 187 -11.82 41.89 -13.12
C LEU A 187 -12.16 40.55 -13.77
N ILE A 188 -11.98 40.43 -15.08
CA ILE A 188 -12.16 39.17 -15.81
C ILE A 188 -11.10 38.14 -15.40
N GLU A 189 -9.84 38.56 -15.25
CA GLU A 189 -8.75 37.69 -14.77
C GLU A 189 -9.02 37.17 -13.35
N LEU A 190 -9.65 37.99 -12.50
CA LEU A 190 -10.14 37.60 -11.18
C LEU A 190 -11.45 36.77 -11.24
N GLY A 191 -12.01 36.54 -12.42
CA GLY A 191 -13.25 35.78 -12.62
C GLY A 191 -14.53 36.52 -12.24
N ILE A 192 -14.48 37.84 -12.07
CA ILE A 192 -15.63 38.71 -11.80
C ILE A 192 -16.29 39.08 -13.12
N THR A 193 -17.30 38.30 -13.53
CA THR A 193 -18.03 38.55 -14.79
C THR A 193 -19.41 39.19 -14.57
N ASN A 194 -19.92 39.23 -13.34
CA ASN A 194 -21.24 39.76 -13.00
C ASN A 194 -21.09 40.92 -12.00
N TYR A 195 -21.02 42.15 -12.50
CA TYR A 195 -20.94 43.37 -11.70
C TYR A 195 -21.89 44.44 -12.26
N SER A 196 -22.31 45.38 -11.43
CA SER A 196 -22.99 46.60 -11.85
C SER A 196 -22.12 47.82 -11.56
N VAL A 197 -22.14 48.78 -12.48
CA VAL A 197 -21.37 50.02 -12.39
C VAL A 197 -22.30 51.13 -11.92
N ARG A 198 -21.89 51.89 -10.90
CA ARG A 198 -22.48 53.21 -10.61
C ARG A 198 -21.48 54.29 -10.98
N HIS A 199 -21.86 55.10 -11.96
CA HIS A 199 -21.03 56.23 -12.39
C HIS A 199 -21.04 57.33 -11.35
N ALA A 200 -19.88 57.95 -11.12
CA ALA A 200 -19.78 59.12 -10.27
C ALA A 200 -20.65 60.27 -10.83
N PRO A 201 -21.29 61.09 -9.97
CA PRO A 201 -22.04 62.25 -10.44
C PRO A 201 -21.09 63.22 -11.15
N LYS A 202 -21.39 63.52 -12.42
CA LYS A 202 -20.59 64.42 -13.25
C LYS A 202 -20.45 65.78 -12.55
N PRO A 203 -19.24 66.34 -12.41
CA PRO A 203 -19.08 67.65 -11.79
C PRO A 203 -19.86 68.71 -12.59
N PRO A 204 -20.50 69.68 -11.92
CA PRO A 204 -21.27 70.70 -12.61
C PRO A 204 -20.37 71.44 -13.61
N PRO A 205 -20.86 71.75 -14.83
CA PRO A 205 -20.06 72.39 -15.85
C PRO A 205 -19.48 73.71 -15.30
N THR A 206 -18.16 73.80 -15.30
CA THR A 206 -17.43 75.00 -14.89
C THR A 206 -17.85 76.13 -15.81
N ALA A 207 -18.45 77.19 -15.25
CA ALA A 207 -18.87 78.35 -16.03
C ALA A 207 -17.69 78.90 -16.83
N PRO A 208 -17.88 79.28 -18.11
CA PRO A 208 -16.81 79.84 -18.91
C PRO A 208 -16.30 81.12 -18.24
N ALA A 209 -14.97 81.23 -18.15
CA ALA A 209 -14.30 82.40 -17.59
C ALA A 209 -14.76 83.68 -18.32
N PRO A 210 -15.06 84.77 -17.61
CA PRO A 210 -15.39 86.04 -18.25
C PRO A 210 -14.18 86.51 -19.07
N GLN A 211 -14.45 86.91 -20.32
CA GLN A 211 -13.47 87.46 -21.26
C GLN A 211 -12.92 88.79 -20.76
#